data_AF-A0A3N4LLX8-F1
#
_entry.id   AF-A0A3N4LLX8-F1
#
_cell.length_a   1.000
_cell.length_b   1.000
_cell.length_c   1.000
_cell.angle_alpha   90.00
_cell.angle_beta   90.00
_cell.angle_gamma   90.00
#
_symmetry.space_group_name_H-M   'P 1'
#
loop_
_entity.id
_entity.type
_entity.pdbx_description
1 polymer ?
#
loop_
_entity_poly.entity_id
_entity_poly.type
_entity_poly.pdbx_seq_one_letter_code
_entity_poly.pdbx_strand_id
1 'polypeptide(L)'
;MYTFSAWSLNFKASMEQSPPAIDDIGLVKPAPAVMEAPPVEPTPPVEATGTVWVRPIAGSGRHPSKKTLAESMGMAIETYNSLLSLGRKAIQDPANADILTSWTSGERVQWVSVDPSAKERCYNKLKELVKEHTKIVDHSNACGKIEDSGIQDHFIHAGWKRIRGYKKSK
;
A
#
# COMPACT_ATOMS: atom_id res chain seq x y z
N MET A 1 27.54 10.72 28.05
CA MET A 1 26.16 10.39 27.64
C MET A 1 25.55 11.64 27.06
N TYR A 2 25.33 11.67 25.74
CA TYR A 2 24.85 12.86 25.04
C TYR A 2 23.33 12.78 24.88
N THR A 3 22.62 13.79 25.37
CA THR A 3 21.20 14.05 25.11
C THR A 3 21.08 14.86 23.81
N PHE A 4 20.18 14.47 22.91
CA PHE A 4 19.76 15.31 21.79
C PHE A 4 18.27 15.61 21.87
N SER A 5 17.98 16.91 21.95
CA SER A 5 16.65 17.52 21.99
C SER A 5 16.00 17.61 20.61
N ALA A 6 14.68 17.67 20.64
CA ALA A 6 13.76 17.94 19.54
C ALA A 6 14.02 19.26 18.80
N TRP A 7 13.68 19.31 17.51
CA TRP A 7 13.36 20.54 16.78
C TRP A 7 12.02 20.41 16.03
N SER A 8 11.07 21.25 16.44
CA SER A 8 9.92 21.69 15.65
C SER A 8 10.35 22.80 14.69
N LEU A 9 9.83 22.81 13.47
CA LEU A 9 9.84 23.99 12.60
C LEU A 9 8.41 24.37 12.21
N ASN A 10 7.91 25.38 12.92
CA ASN A 10 6.88 26.29 12.44
C ASN A 10 7.51 27.19 11.36
N PHE A 11 6.82 27.43 10.25
CA PHE A 11 7.06 28.65 9.48
C PHE A 11 5.73 29.37 9.26
N LYS A 12 5.61 30.52 9.92
CA LYS A 12 4.51 31.46 9.84
C LYS A 12 4.53 32.19 8.49
N ALA A 13 3.32 32.48 8.00
CA ALA A 13 3.06 33.52 7.02
C ALA A 13 3.60 34.87 7.51
N SER A 14 4.15 35.67 6.59
CA SER A 14 4.25 37.12 6.79
C SER A 14 3.86 37.82 5.48
N MET A 15 2.87 38.69 5.65
CA MET A 15 2.23 39.53 4.65
C MET A 15 2.87 40.93 4.73
N GLU A 16 2.83 41.63 3.59
CA GLU A 16 3.13 43.06 3.37
C GLU A 16 4.59 43.54 3.29
N GLN A 17 4.97 44.04 2.12
CA GLN A 17 5.39 45.45 1.95
C GLN A 17 5.29 45.89 0.48
N SER A 18 4.76 47.10 0.28
CA SER A 18 4.45 47.78 -0.99
C SER A 18 5.69 48.12 -1.84
N PRO A 19 5.54 48.30 -3.17
CA PRO A 19 6.62 48.72 -4.07
C PRO A 19 6.83 50.24 -4.06
N PRO A 20 8.04 50.76 -4.31
CA PRO A 20 8.21 52.16 -4.70
C PRO A 20 7.91 52.35 -6.19
N ALA A 21 7.21 53.45 -6.51
CA ALA A 21 6.90 53.91 -7.86
C ALA A 21 8.07 54.70 -8.47
N ILE A 22 8.36 54.48 -9.76
CA ILE A 22 9.15 55.39 -10.63
C ILE A 22 8.57 55.32 -12.06
N ASP A 23 8.25 56.49 -12.62
CA ASP A 23 7.71 56.76 -13.96
C ASP A 23 8.79 57.03 -15.04
N ASP A 24 8.39 56.86 -16.31
CA ASP A 24 9.02 57.28 -17.60
C ASP A 24 10.37 56.61 -17.94
N ILE A 25 10.71 56.13 -19.16
CA ILE A 25 10.67 56.71 -20.51
C ILE A 25 10.69 55.54 -21.54
N GLY A 26 10.03 55.68 -22.70
CA GLY A 26 9.71 54.58 -23.64
C GLY A 26 10.83 53.92 -24.45
N LEU A 27 10.55 52.68 -24.90
CA LEU A 27 11.07 52.07 -26.14
C LEU A 27 10.24 50.82 -26.52
N VAL A 28 9.72 50.78 -27.74
CA VAL A 28 8.99 49.63 -28.32
C VAL A 28 9.97 48.57 -28.85
N LYS A 29 9.78 47.29 -28.50
CA LYS A 29 10.20 46.12 -29.34
C LYS A 29 9.41 44.85 -28.96
N PRO A 30 9.22 43.89 -29.91
CA PRO A 30 8.22 42.81 -29.82
C PRO A 30 8.72 41.53 -29.12
N ALA A 31 7.75 40.65 -28.81
CA ALA A 31 7.80 39.42 -27.99
C ALA A 31 8.92 38.39 -28.29
N PRO A 32 9.16 37.46 -27.35
CA PRO A 32 9.16 36.06 -27.76
C PRO A 32 8.44 35.09 -26.80
N ALA A 33 7.71 34.16 -27.42
CA ALA A 33 7.43 32.78 -27.04
C ALA A 33 6.97 32.44 -25.61
N VAL A 34 5.69 32.06 -25.50
CA VAL A 34 5.24 31.11 -24.48
C VAL A 34 5.98 29.80 -24.73
N MET A 35 7.05 29.54 -23.97
CA MET A 35 7.66 28.21 -23.95
C MET A 35 6.71 27.28 -23.20
N GLU A 36 6.11 26.34 -23.94
CA GLU A 36 5.44 25.18 -23.36
C GLU A 36 6.37 24.52 -22.33
N ALA A 37 5.84 24.27 -21.13
CA ALA A 37 6.54 23.51 -20.12
C ALA A 37 6.95 22.16 -20.73
N PRO A 38 8.21 21.71 -20.56
CA PRO A 38 8.63 20.44 -21.13
C PRO A 38 7.78 19.32 -20.53
N PRO A 39 7.36 18.33 -21.34
CA PRO A 39 6.55 17.22 -20.87
C PRO A 39 7.33 16.50 -19.76
N VAL A 40 6.69 16.36 -18.59
CA VAL A 40 7.24 15.58 -17.47
C VAL A 40 7.38 14.15 -17.96
N GLU A 41 8.60 13.75 -18.30
CA GLU A 41 8.91 12.36 -18.65
C GLU A 41 8.46 11.46 -17.50
N PRO A 42 7.78 10.33 -17.77
CA PRO A 42 7.45 9.38 -16.74
C PRO A 42 8.75 8.83 -16.16
N THR A 43 9.02 9.15 -14.89
CA THR A 43 10.12 8.57 -14.13
C THR A 43 10.13 7.05 -14.36
N PRO A 44 11.21 6.45 -14.87
CA PRO A 44 11.26 5.02 -15.10
C PRO A 44 11.10 4.30 -13.74
N PRO A 45 10.41 3.15 -13.70
CA PRO A 45 10.21 2.43 -12.46
C PRO A 45 11.57 1.99 -11.93
N VAL A 46 11.92 2.47 -10.73
CA VAL A 46 13.10 2.01 -10.01
C VAL A 46 12.90 0.51 -9.77
N GLU A 47 13.70 -0.32 -10.43
CA GLU A 47 13.81 -1.75 -10.13
C GLU A 47 14.40 -1.89 -8.72
N ALA A 48 13.51 -1.94 -7.74
CA ALA A 48 13.91 -2.01 -6.35
C ALA A 48 14.02 -3.47 -5.93
N THR A 49 15.19 -4.06 -6.14
CA THR A 49 15.58 -5.30 -5.46
C THR A 49 15.72 -5.00 -3.96
N GLY A 50 14.63 -5.24 -3.20
CA GLY A 50 14.60 -5.08 -1.74
C GLY A 50 13.54 -4.15 -1.17
N THR A 51 12.69 -3.52 -2.00
CA THR A 51 11.58 -2.71 -1.47
C THR A 51 10.38 -3.60 -1.20
N VAL A 52 9.98 -3.66 0.08
CA VAL A 52 8.70 -4.25 0.50
C VAL A 52 7.58 -3.63 -0.33
N TRP A 53 6.75 -4.45 -0.96
CA TRP A 53 5.65 -3.97 -1.76
C TRP A 53 4.73 -3.09 -0.91
N VAL A 54 4.50 -1.87 -1.39
CA VAL A 54 3.54 -0.94 -0.79
C VAL A 54 2.32 -0.89 -1.67
N ARG A 55 1.15 -0.99 -1.04
CA ARG A 55 -0.12 -0.94 -1.76
C ARG A 55 -0.24 0.39 -2.54
N PRO A 56 -0.47 0.35 -3.87
CA PRO A 56 -0.64 1.56 -4.64
C PRO A 56 -1.88 2.33 -4.20
N ILE A 57 -1.82 3.66 -4.29
CA ILE A 57 -2.92 4.57 -3.99
C ILE A 57 -3.45 5.07 -5.33
N ALA A 58 -4.75 4.95 -5.60
CA ALA A 58 -5.31 5.55 -6.81
C ALA A 58 -5.51 7.06 -6.58
N GLY A 59 -5.06 7.89 -7.52
CA GLY A 59 -5.04 9.36 -7.39
C GLY A 59 -6.41 10.06 -7.24
N SER A 60 -7.53 9.31 -7.27
CA SER A 60 -8.90 9.84 -7.19
C SER A 60 -9.63 9.52 -5.88
N GLY A 61 -8.91 9.09 -4.83
CA GLY A 61 -9.54 8.61 -3.58
C GLY A 61 -10.29 7.28 -3.75
N ARG A 62 -10.25 6.69 -4.94
CA ARG A 62 -10.82 5.37 -5.24
C ARG A 62 -9.87 4.27 -4.76
N HIS A 63 -10.44 3.13 -4.38
CA HIS A 63 -9.62 1.94 -4.14
C HIS A 63 -9.08 1.39 -5.46
N PRO A 64 -7.78 1.00 -5.53
CA PRO A 64 -7.22 0.35 -6.71
C PRO A 64 -8.02 -0.91 -7.08
N SER A 65 -8.18 -1.12 -8.39
CA SER A 65 -8.81 -2.34 -8.90
C SER A 65 -7.95 -3.57 -8.58
N LYS A 66 -8.55 -4.77 -8.56
CA LYS A 66 -7.78 -6.02 -8.41
C LYS A 66 -6.73 -6.18 -9.49
N LYS A 67 -7.05 -5.78 -10.73
CA LYS A 67 -6.13 -5.84 -11.87
C LYS A 67 -4.89 -4.97 -11.62
N THR A 68 -5.11 -3.72 -11.20
CA THR A 68 -4.04 -2.78 -10.83
C THR A 68 -3.18 -3.32 -9.69
N LEU A 69 -3.78 -3.97 -8.68
CA LEU A 69 -3.04 -4.59 -7.59
C LEU A 69 -2.18 -5.76 -8.08
N ALA A 70 -2.74 -6.65 -8.89
CA ALA A 70 -2.01 -7.79 -9.47
C ALA A 70 -0.83 -7.32 -10.35
N GLU A 71 -1.07 -6.33 -11.21
CA GLU A 71 -0.04 -5.69 -12.05
C GLU A 71 1.07 -5.06 -11.19
N SER A 72 0.72 -4.34 -10.11
CA SER A 72 1.72 -3.73 -9.23
C SER A 72 2.59 -4.74 -8.48
N MET A 73 2.11 -5.97 -8.30
CA MET A 73 2.89 -7.06 -7.71
C MET A 73 3.67 -7.86 -8.77
N GLY A 74 3.40 -7.63 -10.06
CA GLY A 74 3.98 -8.40 -11.16
C GLY A 74 3.45 -9.83 -11.23
N MET A 75 2.15 -10.04 -11.01
CA MET A 75 1.50 -11.36 -11.11
C MET A 75 0.22 -11.31 -11.95
N ALA A 76 -0.19 -12.47 -12.47
CA ALA A 76 -1.46 -12.60 -13.18
C ALA A 76 -2.67 -12.41 -12.24
N ILE A 77 -3.81 -11.98 -12.78
CA ILE A 77 -5.02 -11.72 -11.99
C ILE A 77 -5.60 -13.02 -11.40
N GLU A 78 -5.43 -14.14 -12.08
CA GLU A 78 -5.80 -15.49 -11.64
C GLU A 78 -4.97 -15.91 -10.43
N THR A 79 -3.67 -15.67 -10.47
CA THR A 79 -2.73 -15.86 -9.34
C THR A 79 -3.17 -15.04 -8.15
N TYR A 80 -3.40 -13.74 -8.36
CA TYR A 80 -3.88 -12.82 -7.32
C TYR A 80 -5.20 -13.28 -6.68
N ASN A 81 -6.16 -13.73 -7.48
CA ASN A 81 -7.44 -14.24 -6.96
C ASN A 81 -7.28 -15.54 -6.17
N SER A 82 -6.35 -16.41 -6.59
CA SER A 82 -5.99 -17.62 -5.87
C SER A 82 -5.38 -17.28 -4.50
N LEU A 83 -4.43 -16.35 -4.46
CA LEU A 83 -3.81 -15.86 -3.22
C LEU A 83 -4.82 -15.20 -2.28
N LEU A 84 -5.81 -14.45 -2.80
CA LEU A 84 -6.90 -13.92 -1.98
C LEU A 84 -7.74 -15.03 -1.30
N SER A 85 -7.92 -16.15 -1.97
CA SER A 85 -8.62 -17.31 -1.40
C SER A 85 -7.77 -17.99 -0.33
N LEU A 86 -6.47 -18.16 -0.59
CA LEU A 86 -5.53 -18.76 0.35
C LEU A 86 -5.31 -17.89 1.60
N GLY A 87 -5.21 -16.57 1.45
CA GLY A 87 -5.09 -15.65 2.59
C GLY A 87 -6.29 -15.72 3.55
N ARG A 88 -7.49 -15.95 3.01
CA ARG A 88 -8.66 -16.26 3.83
C ARG A 88 -8.50 -17.60 4.55
N LYS A 89 -8.08 -18.66 3.86
CA LYS A 89 -7.88 -20.00 4.46
C LYS A 89 -6.83 -19.97 5.56
N ALA A 90 -5.73 -19.22 5.38
CA ALA A 90 -4.67 -19.08 6.37
C ALA A 90 -5.20 -18.53 7.71
N ILE A 91 -6.12 -17.55 7.67
CA ILE A 91 -6.76 -17.01 8.89
C ILE A 91 -7.75 -17.99 9.49
N GLN A 92 -8.47 -18.74 8.66
CA GLN A 92 -9.45 -19.73 9.13
C GLN A 92 -8.80 -21.03 9.62
N ASP A 93 -7.47 -21.13 9.59
CA ASP A 93 -6.75 -22.26 10.12
C ASP A 93 -7.02 -22.41 11.62
N PRO A 94 -7.27 -23.64 12.14
CA PRO A 94 -7.50 -23.87 13.55
C PRO A 94 -6.40 -23.34 14.48
N ALA A 95 -5.14 -23.30 14.02
CA ALA A 95 -4.02 -22.76 14.79
C ALA A 95 -4.09 -21.23 14.98
N ASN A 96 -4.97 -20.55 14.23
CA ASN A 96 -5.21 -19.11 14.28
C ASN A 96 -6.61 -18.77 14.83
N ALA A 97 -7.28 -19.75 15.46
CA ALA A 97 -8.62 -19.57 16.01
C ALA A 97 -8.68 -18.47 17.10
N ASP A 98 -7.60 -18.26 17.86
CA ASP A 98 -7.46 -17.20 18.87
C ASP A 98 -7.65 -15.79 18.29
N ILE A 99 -7.17 -15.59 17.06
CA ILE A 99 -7.33 -14.32 16.33
C ILE A 99 -8.81 -14.08 15.99
N LEU A 100 -9.57 -15.15 15.76
CA LEU A 100 -11.00 -15.07 15.46
C LEU A 100 -11.88 -15.06 16.72
N THR A 101 -11.44 -15.62 17.84
CA THR A 101 -12.21 -15.67 19.09
C THR A 101 -12.13 -14.38 19.92
N SER A 102 -11.00 -13.67 19.85
CA SER A 102 -10.88 -12.29 20.39
C SER A 102 -11.94 -11.33 19.80
N TRP A 103 -12.55 -11.71 18.68
CA TRP A 103 -13.68 -11.00 18.08
C TRP A 103 -15.06 -11.47 18.58
N THR A 104 -15.22 -12.74 18.98
CA THR A 104 -16.51 -13.25 19.51
C THR A 104 -16.86 -12.71 20.89
N SER A 105 -15.89 -12.20 21.65
CA SER A 105 -16.10 -11.56 22.96
C SER A 105 -16.69 -10.14 22.88
N GLY A 106 -16.99 -9.63 21.67
CA GLY A 106 -17.54 -8.28 21.47
C GLY A 106 -16.48 -7.19 21.27
N GLU A 107 -15.19 -7.54 21.42
CA GLU A 107 -14.09 -6.61 21.20
C GLU A 107 -13.83 -6.44 19.69
N ARG A 108 -13.93 -5.20 19.20
CA ARG A 108 -13.68 -4.89 17.78
C ARG A 108 -12.18 -4.80 17.53
N VAL A 109 -11.48 -5.92 17.57
CA VAL A 109 -10.05 -5.98 17.27
C VAL A 109 -9.81 -5.55 15.81
N GLN A 110 -8.96 -4.55 15.62
CA GLN A 110 -8.49 -4.13 14.29
C GLN A 110 -7.29 -4.99 13.89
N TRP A 111 -7.08 -5.23 12.59
CA TRP A 111 -5.94 -6.02 12.12
C TRP A 111 -4.59 -5.44 12.61
N VAL A 112 -4.49 -4.10 12.66
CA VAL A 112 -3.31 -3.41 13.18
C VAL A 112 -2.98 -3.81 14.62
N SER A 113 -4.01 -4.08 15.44
CA SER A 113 -3.89 -4.43 16.86
C SER A 113 -3.68 -5.92 17.13
N VAL A 114 -3.72 -6.77 16.10
CA VAL A 114 -3.41 -8.21 16.27
C VAL A 114 -1.94 -8.38 16.63
N ASP A 115 -1.68 -9.26 17.60
CA ASP A 115 -0.34 -9.59 18.08
C ASP A 115 0.60 -9.95 16.91
N PRO A 116 1.84 -9.41 16.88
CA PRO A 116 2.80 -9.69 15.81
C PRO A 116 3.07 -11.19 15.61
N SER A 117 3.15 -11.97 16.68
CA SER A 117 3.39 -13.42 16.61
C SER A 117 2.20 -14.14 15.97
N ALA A 118 0.98 -13.68 16.25
CA ALA A 118 -0.23 -14.20 15.61
C ALA A 118 -0.32 -13.84 14.12
N LYS A 119 0.15 -12.65 13.73
CA LYS A 119 0.30 -12.28 12.31
C LYS A 119 1.33 -13.17 11.61
N GLU A 120 2.46 -13.42 12.25
CA GLU A 120 3.52 -14.28 11.71
C GLU A 120 3.02 -15.71 11.47
N ARG A 121 2.23 -16.30 12.39
CA ARG A 121 1.57 -17.59 12.14
C ARG A 121 0.69 -17.57 10.89
N CYS A 122 -0.09 -16.52 10.68
CA CYS A 122 -0.90 -16.35 9.47
C CYS A 122 -0.04 -16.26 8.20
N TYR A 123 1.07 -15.50 8.26
CA TYR A 123 1.99 -15.35 7.14
C TYR A 123 2.66 -16.68 6.78
N ASN A 124 3.17 -17.40 7.77
CA ASN A 124 3.78 -18.72 7.57
C ASN A 124 2.76 -19.72 6.99
N LYS A 125 1.53 -19.72 7.51
CA LYS A 125 0.46 -20.57 6.97
C LYS A 125 0.13 -20.23 5.52
N LEU A 126 0.12 -18.94 5.16
CA LEU A 126 -0.09 -18.53 3.77
C LEU A 126 1.04 -19.04 2.87
N LYS A 127 2.31 -18.94 3.29
CA LYS A 127 3.45 -19.47 2.53
C LYS A 127 3.34 -20.97 2.31
N GLU A 128 2.98 -21.73 3.35
CA GLU A 128 2.73 -23.18 3.24
C GLU A 128 1.63 -23.48 2.21
N LEU A 129 0.47 -22.81 2.34
CA LEU A 129 -0.66 -23.02 1.44
C LEU A 129 -0.32 -22.68 -0.02
N VAL A 130 0.51 -21.66 -0.26
CA VAL A 130 0.97 -21.33 -1.61
C VAL A 130 1.89 -22.41 -2.16
N LYS A 131 2.82 -22.93 -1.36
CA LYS A 131 3.72 -24.03 -1.75
C LYS A 131 2.94 -25.30 -2.07
N GLU A 132 1.93 -25.63 -1.27
CA GLU A 132 1.07 -26.82 -1.47
C GLU A 132 0.11 -26.67 -2.66
N HIS A 133 -0.35 -25.45 -2.97
CA HIS A 133 -1.34 -25.22 -4.01
C HIS A 133 -0.71 -25.09 -5.41
N THR A 134 -0.24 -26.21 -5.96
CA THR A 134 0.44 -26.28 -7.25
C THR A 134 -0.40 -25.91 -8.47
N LYS A 135 -1.73 -25.78 -8.32
CA LYS A 135 -2.66 -25.39 -9.39
C LYS A 135 -2.73 -23.88 -9.65
N ILE A 136 -1.95 -23.08 -8.91
CA ILE A 136 -1.86 -21.65 -9.14
C ILE A 136 -1.20 -21.39 -10.50
N VAL A 137 -1.83 -20.52 -11.31
CA VAL A 137 -1.21 -19.99 -12.53
C VAL A 137 0.09 -19.30 -12.14
N ASP A 138 1.19 -19.70 -12.76
CA ASP A 138 2.53 -19.18 -12.45
C ASP A 138 2.91 -19.39 -10.97
N HIS A 139 2.85 -20.64 -10.53
CA HIS A 139 3.14 -21.06 -9.16
C HIS A 139 4.52 -20.61 -8.65
N SER A 140 5.53 -20.63 -9.53
CA SER A 140 6.89 -20.19 -9.18
C SER A 140 6.92 -18.70 -8.82
N ASN A 141 6.29 -17.84 -9.64
CA ASN A 141 6.16 -16.42 -9.34
C ASN A 141 5.34 -16.20 -8.08
N ALA A 142 4.24 -16.93 -7.87
CA ALA A 142 3.45 -16.84 -6.64
C ALA A 142 4.28 -17.15 -5.39
N CYS A 143 5.12 -18.21 -5.43
CA CYS A 143 6.04 -18.56 -4.36
C CYS A 143 7.11 -17.48 -4.14
N GLY A 144 7.63 -16.86 -5.20
CA GLY A 144 8.59 -15.76 -5.07
C GLY A 144 7.97 -14.50 -4.46
N LYS A 145 6.77 -14.12 -4.92
CA LYS A 145 6.08 -12.90 -4.46
C LYS A 145 5.59 -13.01 -3.03
N ILE A 146 5.23 -14.21 -2.56
CA ILE A 146 4.75 -14.38 -1.19
C ILE A 146 5.86 -14.26 -0.15
N GLU A 147 7.14 -14.16 -0.53
CA GLU A 147 8.22 -13.84 0.41
C GLU A 147 8.24 -12.36 0.81
N ASP A 148 7.59 -11.49 0.04
CA ASP A 148 7.42 -10.08 0.37
C ASP A 148 6.39 -9.88 1.50
N SER A 149 6.81 -9.22 2.58
CA SER A 149 5.98 -9.01 3.77
C SER A 149 4.77 -8.09 3.53
N GLY A 150 4.87 -7.13 2.62
CA GLY A 150 3.78 -6.25 2.23
C GLY A 150 2.71 -6.99 1.42
N ILE A 151 3.15 -7.90 0.54
CA ILE A 151 2.25 -8.80 -0.20
C ILE A 151 1.54 -9.77 0.76
N GLN A 152 2.28 -10.37 1.71
CA GLN A 152 1.70 -11.23 2.75
C GLN A 152 0.62 -10.49 3.55
N ASP A 153 0.95 -9.30 4.08
CA ASP A 153 0.02 -8.50 4.88
C ASP A 153 -1.24 -8.15 4.10
N HIS A 154 -1.09 -7.76 2.83
CA HIS A 154 -2.24 -7.44 1.97
C HIS A 154 -3.21 -8.62 1.85
N PHE A 155 -2.73 -9.82 1.54
CA PHE A 155 -3.60 -10.98 1.35
C PHE A 155 -4.24 -11.46 2.65
N ILE A 156 -3.50 -11.47 3.75
CA ILE A 156 -4.04 -11.81 5.07
C ILE A 156 -5.08 -10.76 5.49
N HIS A 157 -4.76 -9.47 5.44
CA HIS A 157 -5.69 -8.40 5.80
C HIS A 157 -6.96 -8.40 4.92
N ALA A 158 -6.83 -8.71 3.62
CA ALA A 158 -7.98 -8.89 2.74
C ALA A 158 -8.84 -10.10 3.15
N GLY A 159 -8.22 -11.22 3.53
CA GLY A 159 -8.89 -12.39 4.08
C GLY A 159 -9.66 -12.06 5.36
N TRP A 160 -9.01 -11.36 6.29
CA TRP A 160 -9.58 -10.89 7.56
C TRP A 160 -10.82 -10.02 7.34
N LYS A 161 -10.71 -9.02 6.45
CA LYS A 161 -11.83 -8.14 6.08
C LYS A 161 -13.02 -8.91 5.51
N ARG A 162 -12.78 -9.92 4.66
CA ARG A 162 -13.85 -10.75 4.09
C ARG A 162 -14.57 -11.55 5.16
N ILE A 163 -13.84 -12.20 6.07
CA ILE A 163 -14.42 -12.97 7.17
C ILE A 163 -15.33 -12.08 8.04
N ARG A 164 -14.88 -10.85 8.32
CA ARG A 164 -15.64 -9.86 9.10
C ARG A 164 -16.84 -9.27 8.35
N GLY A 165 -16.71 -9.04 7.04
CA GLY A 165 -17.77 -8.48 6.20
C GLY A 165 -19.00 -9.38 6.13
N TYR A 166 -18.80 -10.70 6.09
CA TYR A 166 -19.89 -11.69 6.04
C TYR A 166 -20.74 -11.76 7.33
N LYS A 167 -20.22 -11.33 8.48
CA LYS A 167 -20.95 -11.36 9.76
C LYS A 167 -21.95 -10.20 9.93
N LYS A 168 -21.84 -9.12 9.15
CA LYS A 168 -22.74 -7.95 9.25
C LYS A 168 -24.08 -8.13 8.52
N SER A 169 -24.21 -9.20 7.72
CA SER A 169 -25.34 -9.38 6.79
C SER A 169 -26.30 -10.50 7.17
N LYS A 170 -26.27 -10.98 8.42
CA LYS A 170 -27.18 -12.01 8.94
C LYS A 170 -27.89 -11.50 10.18
#